data_AF-A0A1A8R5V0-F1
#
_entry.id   AF-A0A1A8R5V0-F1
#
_cell.length_a   1.000
_cell.length_b   1.000
_cell.length_c   1.000
_cell.angle_alpha   90.00
_cell.angle_beta   90.00
_cell.angle_gamma   90.00
#
_symmetry.space_group_name_H-M   'P 1'
#
loop_
_entity.id
_entity.type
_entity.pdbx_description
1 polymer ?
#
loop_
_entity_poly.entity_id
_entity_poly.type
_entity_poly.pdbx_seq_one_letter_code
_entity_poly.pdbx_strand_id
1 'polypeptide(L)'
;MALAALALWVLMSLTWGNGLQVSANRHSVYWNSSNIILHKEGYTMMVNVNDYLDIYCPHYNTSQGGTLERVVAEQYILYMVNYRGYYTCDPQQGFKRWECNRPRPPHAPIKFSEKFQRYSAFSLGYEFNVGQEYYYISTPIRHHGHSCLRLRVFVCCSTASQADDDSSQTPPDYTVRPNIKIHNIDEFNPEVPKLEKSVSGSSPSHDRLLLTVAMLLVSAVLLS
;
A
#
# COMPACT_ATOMS: atom_id res chain seq x y z
N MET A 1 -48.52 11.21 12.91
CA MET A 1 -47.82 12.34 12.26
C MET A 1 -46.62 12.83 13.06
N ALA A 2 -46.76 13.33 14.30
CA ALA A 2 -45.63 13.90 15.05
C ALA A 2 -44.52 12.90 15.44
N LEU A 3 -44.88 11.66 15.79
CA LEU A 3 -43.90 10.61 16.15
C LEU A 3 -43.06 10.15 14.95
N ALA A 4 -43.65 10.12 13.75
CA ALA A 4 -42.95 9.77 12.52
C ALA A 4 -41.93 10.84 12.12
N ALA A 5 -42.27 12.12 12.32
CA ALA A 5 -41.36 13.24 12.07
C ALA A 5 -40.16 13.23 13.03
N LEU A 6 -40.39 12.94 14.32
CA LEU A 6 -39.31 12.81 15.31
C LEU A 6 -38.39 11.61 15.01
N ALA A 7 -38.95 10.48 14.59
CA ALA A 7 -38.16 9.31 14.20
C ALA A 7 -37.28 9.60 12.96
N LEU A 8 -37.82 10.30 11.95
CA LEU A 8 -37.04 10.75 10.79
C LEU A 8 -35.91 11.72 11.17
N TRP A 9 -36.17 12.62 12.11
CA TRP A 9 -35.19 13.60 12.59
C TRP A 9 -34.03 12.92 13.34
N VAL A 10 -34.33 11.91 14.16
CA VAL A 10 -33.33 11.11 14.89
C VAL A 10 -32.52 10.21 13.94
N LEU A 11 -33.16 9.64 12.90
CA LEU A 11 -32.46 8.85 11.88
C LEU A 11 -31.55 9.73 10.99
N MET A 12 -31.98 10.95 10.66
CA MET A 12 -31.12 11.91 9.94
C MET A 12 -29.95 12.39 10.80
N SER A 13 -30.14 12.60 12.11
CA SER A 13 -29.04 13.01 12.99
C SER A 13 -28.03 11.88 13.23
N LEU A 14 -28.47 10.62 13.29
CA LEU A 14 -27.59 9.44 13.41
C LEU A 14 -26.80 9.15 12.13
N THR A 15 -27.29 9.56 10.95
CA THR A 15 -26.59 9.41 9.66
C THR A 15 -25.68 10.59 9.30
N TRP A 16 -25.78 11.70 10.03
CA TRP A 16 -24.86 12.86 9.96
C TRP A 16 -23.69 12.79 10.94
N GLY A 17 -23.52 11.66 11.63
CA GLY A 17 -22.20 11.30 12.15
C GLY A 17 -21.29 11.05 10.95
N ASN A 18 -20.57 12.09 10.52
CA ASN A 18 -19.46 11.96 9.58
C ASN A 18 -18.43 11.02 10.21
N GLY A 19 -18.62 9.71 10.02
CA GLY A 19 -17.54 8.76 10.06
C GLY A 19 -16.59 9.23 8.97
N LEU A 20 -15.52 9.93 9.37
CA LEU A 20 -14.39 10.19 8.50
C LEU A 20 -13.86 8.78 8.14
N GLN A 21 -14.39 8.20 7.06
CA GLN A 21 -13.79 7.03 6.46
C GLN A 21 -12.40 7.51 6.02
N VAL A 22 -11.39 7.17 6.83
CA VAL A 22 -9.99 7.38 6.48
C VAL A 22 -9.71 6.43 5.33
N SER A 23 -10.03 6.88 4.12
CA SER A 23 -9.74 6.16 2.90
C SER A 23 -8.28 6.40 2.57
N ALA A 24 -7.47 5.34 2.62
CA ALA A 24 -6.10 5.39 2.14
C ALA A 24 -6.08 5.72 0.65
N ASN A 25 -5.34 6.75 0.25
CA ASN A 25 -5.23 7.10 -1.15
C ASN A 25 -4.39 6.05 -1.89
N ARG A 26 -4.70 5.87 -3.18
CA ARG A 26 -3.97 4.96 -4.07
C ARG A 26 -3.29 5.75 -5.17
N HIS A 27 -1.99 5.58 -5.29
CA HIS A 27 -1.14 6.18 -6.31
C HIS A 27 -0.78 5.11 -7.35
N SER A 28 -0.93 5.39 -8.64
CA SER A 28 -0.64 4.43 -9.71
C SER A 28 0.54 4.86 -10.56
N VAL A 29 1.44 3.91 -10.85
CA VAL A 29 2.61 4.13 -11.71
C VAL A 29 2.71 3.01 -12.73
N TYR A 30 2.72 3.37 -14.02
CA TYR A 30 3.00 2.43 -15.10
C TYR A 30 4.50 2.33 -15.32
N TRP A 31 5.05 1.14 -15.09
CA TRP A 31 6.49 0.90 -15.06
C TRP A 31 7.01 0.38 -16.40
N ASN A 32 7.22 1.26 -17.37
CA ASN A 32 7.73 0.93 -18.71
C ASN A 32 8.64 2.05 -19.25
N SER A 33 9.43 1.75 -20.28
CA SER A 33 10.39 2.71 -20.86
C SER A 33 9.73 3.89 -21.59
N SER A 34 8.48 3.74 -22.02
CA SER A 34 7.72 4.83 -22.64
C SER A 34 7.26 5.88 -21.63
N ASN A 35 7.29 5.57 -20.32
CA ASN A 35 6.95 6.52 -19.28
C ASN A 35 8.13 7.43 -18.95
N ILE A 36 8.14 8.63 -19.54
CA ILE A 36 9.20 9.63 -19.39
C ILE A 36 9.46 10.05 -17.93
N ILE A 37 8.46 9.92 -17.05
CA ILE A 37 8.58 10.31 -15.63
C ILE A 37 9.64 9.45 -14.92
N LEU A 38 9.79 8.19 -15.34
CA LEU A 38 10.73 7.24 -14.74
C LEU A 38 12.17 7.41 -15.24
N HIS A 39 12.37 8.20 -16.30
CA HIS A 39 13.67 8.59 -16.82
C HIS A 39 14.12 9.96 -16.31
N LYS A 40 13.16 10.82 -15.94
CA LYS A 40 13.44 12.19 -15.53
C LYS A 40 14.09 12.21 -14.14
N GLU A 41 15.26 12.83 -14.04
CA GLU A 41 15.87 13.11 -12.73
C GLU A 41 15.00 14.13 -11.99
N GLY A 42 14.70 13.86 -10.71
CA GLY A 42 14.03 14.83 -9.83
C GLY A 42 12.51 14.69 -9.68
N TYR A 43 11.84 13.77 -10.39
CA TYR A 43 10.43 13.49 -10.08
C TYR A 43 10.30 12.80 -8.71
N THR A 44 9.46 13.35 -7.84
CA THR A 44 9.12 12.80 -6.53
C THR A 44 7.62 12.56 -6.46
N MET A 45 7.24 11.34 -6.14
CA MET A 45 5.88 11.03 -5.76
C MET A 45 5.71 11.28 -4.25
N MET A 46 4.77 12.14 -3.87
CA MET A 46 4.43 12.36 -2.48
C MET A 46 3.30 11.43 -2.06
N VAL A 47 3.46 10.76 -0.91
CA VAL A 47 2.48 9.83 -0.35
C VAL A 47 2.31 10.10 1.14
N ASN A 48 1.14 9.76 1.69
CA ASN A 48 0.92 9.79 3.14
C ASN A 48 1.16 8.41 3.75
N VAL A 49 1.28 8.38 5.08
CA VAL A 49 1.21 7.12 5.82
C VAL A 49 -0.15 6.46 5.56
N ASN A 50 -0.14 5.13 5.41
CA ASN A 50 -1.25 4.27 5.04
C ASN A 50 -1.72 4.32 3.58
N ASP A 51 -1.18 5.24 2.76
CA ASP A 51 -1.44 5.22 1.31
C ASP A 51 -0.86 3.97 0.66
N TYR A 52 -1.33 3.70 -0.56
CA TYR A 52 -0.83 2.62 -1.40
C TYR A 52 -0.17 3.16 -2.67
N LEU A 53 0.93 2.54 -3.07
CA LEU A 53 1.53 2.68 -4.40
C LEU A 53 1.30 1.39 -5.19
N ASP A 54 0.50 1.50 -6.24
CA ASP A 54 0.23 0.45 -7.22
C ASP A 54 1.15 0.62 -8.43
N ILE A 55 2.15 -0.25 -8.56
CA ILE A 55 3.07 -0.31 -9.69
C ILE A 55 2.57 -1.34 -10.71
N TYR A 56 2.23 -0.88 -11.91
CA TYR A 56 1.75 -1.70 -13.01
C TYR A 56 2.92 -2.14 -13.90
N CYS A 57 3.06 -3.45 -14.08
CA CYS A 57 4.02 -4.03 -15.01
C CYS A 57 3.64 -3.76 -16.48
N PRO A 58 4.62 -3.75 -17.42
CA PRO A 58 4.34 -3.68 -18.85
C PRO A 58 3.39 -4.79 -19.29
N HIS A 59 2.37 -4.42 -20.07
CA HIS A 59 1.34 -5.32 -20.55
C HIS A 59 1.24 -5.23 -22.07
N TYR A 60 1.38 -6.37 -22.74
CA TYR A 60 1.32 -6.47 -24.20
C TYR A 60 0.20 -7.46 -24.58
N ASN A 61 -0.60 -7.09 -25.58
CA ASN A 61 -1.67 -7.93 -26.08
C ASN A 61 -1.12 -9.11 -26.90
N THR A 62 -1.71 -10.29 -26.73
CA THR A 62 -1.34 -11.52 -27.46
C THR A 62 -1.63 -11.44 -28.97
N SER A 63 -2.51 -10.52 -29.41
CA SER A 63 -3.01 -10.44 -30.79
C SER A 63 -2.08 -9.79 -31.81
N GLN A 64 -0.92 -9.25 -31.42
CA GLN A 64 0.05 -8.66 -32.37
C GLN A 64 0.95 -9.71 -33.05
N GLY A 65 0.41 -10.89 -33.35
CA GLY A 65 1.10 -12.00 -34.04
C GLY A 65 1.15 -11.86 -35.56
N GLY A 66 1.18 -10.64 -36.10
CA GLY A 66 0.99 -10.41 -37.55
C GLY A 66 2.21 -9.88 -38.33
N THR A 67 3.10 -9.09 -37.73
CA THR A 67 4.23 -8.49 -38.49
C THR A 67 5.31 -7.85 -37.60
N LEU A 68 5.22 -8.03 -36.28
CA LEU A 68 6.05 -7.33 -35.30
C LEU A 68 6.74 -8.32 -34.35
N GLU A 69 7.36 -9.35 -34.92
CA GLU A 69 8.18 -10.35 -34.20
C GLU A 69 9.45 -9.74 -33.53
N ARG A 70 9.57 -8.40 -33.53
CA ARG A 70 10.75 -7.64 -33.08
C ARG A 70 10.53 -6.71 -31.89
N VAL A 71 9.29 -6.48 -31.42
CA VAL A 71 9.11 -5.76 -30.14
C VAL A 71 9.29 -6.76 -29.01
N VAL A 72 10.53 -6.84 -28.50
CA VAL A 72 10.83 -7.64 -27.33
C VAL A 72 10.04 -7.06 -26.16
N ALA A 73 9.04 -7.81 -25.69
CA ALA A 73 8.22 -7.38 -24.58
C ALA A 73 9.11 -7.11 -23.35
N GLU A 74 8.97 -5.90 -22.81
CA GLU A 74 9.76 -5.43 -21.68
C GLU A 74 9.50 -6.26 -20.42
N GLN A 75 10.57 -6.58 -19.71
CA GLN A 75 10.55 -7.33 -18.46
C GLN A 75 11.56 -6.73 -17.50
N TYR A 76 11.15 -6.53 -16.25
CA TYR A 76 11.93 -5.82 -15.24
C TYR A 76 11.94 -6.54 -13.90
N ILE A 77 13.02 -6.38 -13.14
CA ILE A 77 13.06 -6.69 -11.71
C ILE A 77 13.08 -5.36 -10.96
N LEU A 78 12.16 -5.19 -10.00
CA LEU A 78 12.08 -4.01 -9.16
C LEU A 78 12.86 -4.21 -7.87
N TYR A 79 13.64 -3.20 -7.50
CA TYR A 79 14.43 -3.15 -6.29
C TYR A 79 14.07 -1.92 -5.49
N MET A 80 14.07 -2.07 -4.18
CA MET A 80 14.09 -0.96 -3.25
C MET A 80 15.53 -0.74 -2.80
N VAL A 81 16.08 0.44 -3.06
CA VAL A 81 17.51 0.75 -2.88
C VAL A 81 17.71 1.98 -1.99
N ASN A 82 18.94 2.15 -1.51
CA ASN A 82 19.34 3.39 -0.85
C ASN A 82 19.53 4.55 -1.86
N TYR A 83 19.78 5.75 -1.34
CA TYR A 83 20.06 6.94 -2.13
C TYR A 83 21.15 6.69 -3.18
N ARG A 84 22.29 6.10 -2.80
CA ARG A 84 23.40 5.83 -3.73
C ARG A 84 22.97 4.93 -4.89
N GLY A 85 22.26 3.83 -4.60
CA GLY A 85 21.74 2.90 -5.60
C GLY A 85 20.77 3.55 -6.59
N TYR A 86 19.97 4.52 -6.15
CA TYR A 86 19.09 5.30 -7.02
C TYR A 86 19.85 6.16 -8.04
N TYR A 87 20.94 6.79 -7.64
CA TYR A 87 21.76 7.61 -8.54
C TYR A 87 22.62 6.77 -9.46
N THR A 88 23.19 5.66 -8.96
CA THR A 88 24.08 4.79 -9.75
C THR A 88 23.35 3.69 -10.51
N CYS A 89 22.02 3.58 -10.37
CA CYS A 89 21.22 2.48 -10.90
C CYS A 89 21.75 1.09 -10.47
N ASP A 90 22.28 0.96 -9.25
CA ASP A 90 22.90 -0.27 -8.76
C ASP A 90 21.93 -1.10 -7.90
N PRO A 91 21.46 -2.27 -8.38
CA PRO A 91 20.53 -3.12 -7.62
C PRO A 91 21.18 -3.79 -6.39
N GLN A 92 22.51 -3.81 -6.28
CA GLN A 92 23.21 -4.38 -5.12
C GLN A 92 23.09 -3.50 -3.86
N GLN A 93 22.67 -2.24 -4.02
CA GLN A 93 22.51 -1.28 -2.93
C GLN A 93 21.12 -1.38 -2.24
N GLY A 94 20.49 -2.54 -2.32
CA GLY A 94 19.13 -2.76 -1.83
C GLY A 94 18.68 -4.19 -1.95
N PHE A 95 17.37 -4.39 -1.98
CA PHE A 95 16.76 -5.71 -2.06
C PHE A 95 15.67 -5.75 -3.13
N LYS A 96 15.50 -6.93 -3.71
CA LYS A 96 14.47 -7.19 -4.70
C LYS A 96 13.09 -7.10 -4.06
N ARG A 97 12.19 -6.32 -4.67
CA ARG A 97 10.82 -6.11 -4.20
C ARG A 97 9.78 -6.84 -5.04
N TRP A 98 9.96 -6.88 -6.37
CA TRP A 98 9.00 -7.49 -7.29
C TRP A 98 9.63 -7.91 -8.63
N GLU A 99 8.96 -8.77 -9.39
CA GLU A 99 9.34 -9.11 -10.77
C GLU A 99 8.18 -8.92 -11.76
N CYS A 100 8.42 -8.12 -12.79
CA CYS A 100 7.58 -8.03 -13.96
C CYS A 100 8.09 -9.01 -15.04
N ASN A 101 7.91 -10.31 -14.80
CA ASN A 101 8.39 -11.38 -15.69
C ASN A 101 7.30 -11.95 -16.63
N ARG A 102 6.04 -11.53 -16.48
CA ARG A 102 4.89 -11.98 -17.28
C ARG A 102 4.29 -10.83 -18.10
N PRO A 103 4.81 -10.56 -19.31
CA PRO A 103 4.37 -9.43 -20.14
C PRO A 103 3.01 -9.64 -20.84
N ARG A 104 2.50 -10.87 -20.89
CA ARG A 104 1.24 -11.25 -21.56
C ARG A 104 0.30 -12.00 -20.61
N PRO A 105 -0.15 -11.38 -19.50
CA PRO A 105 -1.14 -12.00 -18.63
C PRO A 105 -2.51 -12.07 -19.33
N PRO A 106 -3.39 -13.03 -18.98
CA PRO A 106 -4.61 -13.33 -19.74
C PRO A 106 -5.75 -12.30 -19.59
N HIS A 107 -5.76 -11.46 -18.55
CA HIS A 107 -6.91 -10.59 -18.23
C HIS A 107 -6.54 -9.12 -18.01
N ALA A 108 -5.54 -8.84 -17.19
CA ALA A 108 -5.18 -7.47 -16.82
C ALA A 108 -3.67 -7.35 -16.54
N PRO A 109 -3.10 -6.14 -16.64
CA PRO A 109 -1.74 -5.87 -16.21
C PRO A 109 -1.53 -6.32 -14.76
N ILE A 110 -0.44 -7.04 -14.53
CA ILE A 110 -0.04 -7.43 -13.18
C ILE A 110 0.39 -6.17 -12.44
N LYS A 111 -0.08 -6.02 -11.20
CA LYS A 111 0.33 -4.93 -10.33
C LYS A 111 0.95 -5.43 -9.04
N PHE A 112 1.97 -4.71 -8.59
CA PHE A 112 2.53 -4.79 -7.26
C PHE A 112 1.98 -3.63 -6.44
N SER A 113 1.53 -3.90 -5.22
CA SER A 113 1.00 -2.88 -4.32
C SER A 113 1.89 -2.78 -3.09
N GLU A 114 2.44 -1.60 -2.86
CA GLU A 114 3.14 -1.24 -1.62
C GLU A 114 2.20 -0.42 -0.75
N LYS A 115 2.21 -0.67 0.56
CA LYS A 115 1.50 0.15 1.53
C LYS A 115 2.51 0.90 2.40
N PHE A 116 2.38 2.22 2.49
CA PHE A 116 3.28 3.06 3.30
C PHE A 116 2.87 3.03 4.77
N GLN A 117 3.03 1.89 5.42
CA GLN A 117 2.69 1.70 6.83
C GLN A 117 3.92 1.87 7.73
N ARG A 118 3.72 2.43 8.93
CA ARG A 118 4.78 2.63 9.93
C ARG A 118 5.23 1.33 10.59
N TYR A 119 4.30 0.39 10.78
CA TYR A 119 4.57 -0.90 11.40
C TYR A 119 4.13 -2.00 10.46
N SER A 120 5.03 -2.96 10.23
CA SER A 120 4.74 -4.08 9.36
C SER A 120 4.33 -5.31 10.17
N ALA A 121 3.20 -5.92 9.82
CA ALA A 121 2.77 -7.18 10.40
C ALA A 121 3.60 -8.39 9.90
N PHE A 122 4.47 -8.19 8.91
CA PHE A 122 5.33 -9.23 8.34
C PHE A 122 6.77 -9.00 8.77
N SER A 123 7.46 -10.06 9.22
CA SER A 123 8.84 -9.97 9.71
C SER A 123 9.86 -9.51 8.66
N LEU A 124 9.57 -9.73 7.37
CA LEU A 124 10.36 -9.23 6.24
C LEU A 124 9.67 -8.08 5.51
N GLY A 125 8.61 -7.52 6.11
CA GLY A 125 7.91 -6.39 5.55
C GLY A 125 8.69 -5.10 5.82
N TYR A 126 8.51 -4.12 4.95
CA TYR A 126 9.20 -2.84 5.07
C TYR A 126 8.36 -1.84 5.85
N GLU A 127 9.03 -0.96 6.59
CA GLU A 127 8.42 0.07 7.43
C GLU A 127 8.75 1.46 6.91
N PHE A 128 7.73 2.32 6.86
CA PHE A 128 7.83 3.65 6.26
C PHE A 128 7.61 4.74 7.30
N ASN A 129 8.55 5.69 7.33
CA ASN A 129 8.60 6.78 8.29
C ASN A 129 8.25 8.11 7.60
N VAL A 130 7.57 8.97 8.35
CA VAL A 130 7.25 10.33 7.91
C VAL A 130 8.53 11.15 7.73
N GLY A 131 8.57 11.99 6.70
CA GLY A 131 9.70 12.82 6.36
C GLY A 131 10.86 12.09 5.69
N GLN A 132 10.70 10.81 5.35
CA GLN A 132 11.74 10.01 4.69
C GLN A 132 11.47 9.83 3.19
N GLU A 133 12.56 9.73 2.43
CA GLU A 133 12.57 9.42 1.01
C GLU A 133 12.94 7.95 0.78
N TYR A 134 12.21 7.30 -0.10
CA TYR A 134 12.36 5.90 -0.48
C TYR A 134 12.56 5.79 -1.98
N TYR A 135 13.43 4.88 -2.39
CA TYR A 135 13.90 4.82 -3.77
C TYR A 135 13.65 3.45 -4.39
N TYR A 136 13.00 3.47 -5.55
CA TYR A 136 12.76 2.29 -6.36
C TYR A 136 13.53 2.41 -7.66
N ILE A 137 14.18 1.33 -8.07
CA ILE A 137 14.80 1.22 -9.39
C ILE A 137 14.38 -0.10 -10.05
N SER A 138 14.57 -0.21 -11.35
CA SER A 138 14.44 -1.49 -12.03
C SER A 138 15.52 -1.76 -13.05
N THR A 139 15.92 -3.02 -13.14
CA THR A 139 16.82 -3.50 -14.19
C THR A 139 16.06 -4.40 -15.18
N PRO A 140 16.36 -4.30 -16.48
CA PRO A 140 15.78 -5.17 -17.49
C PRO A 140 16.29 -6.62 -17.35
N ILE A 141 15.41 -7.61 -17.52
CA ILE A 141 15.76 -9.04 -17.37
C ILE A 141 16.61 -9.55 -18.55
N ARG A 142 16.31 -9.10 -19.78
CA ARG A 142 16.92 -9.66 -21.01
C ARG A 142 17.80 -8.68 -21.78
N HIS A 143 17.82 -7.41 -21.42
CA HIS A 143 18.52 -6.38 -22.18
C HIS A 143 19.55 -5.67 -21.31
N HIS A 144 20.76 -6.20 -21.29
CA HIS A 144 21.88 -5.53 -20.64
C HIS A 144 22.23 -4.25 -21.42
N GLY A 145 22.14 -3.07 -20.77
CA GLY A 145 22.60 -1.79 -21.36
C GLY A 145 21.58 -0.64 -21.41
N HIS A 146 20.32 -0.83 -21.03
CA HIS A 146 19.38 0.30 -20.93
C HIS A 146 19.56 1.10 -19.63
N SER A 147 19.30 2.41 -19.69
CA SER A 147 19.16 3.27 -18.50
C SER A 147 18.09 2.70 -17.56
N CYS A 148 18.39 2.57 -16.27
CA CYS A 148 17.40 2.06 -15.32
C CYS A 148 16.20 3.00 -15.21
N LEU A 149 15.01 2.42 -15.02
CA LEU A 149 13.84 3.18 -14.60
C LEU A 149 13.93 3.38 -13.11
N ARG A 150 13.58 4.57 -12.62
CA ARG A 150 13.65 4.89 -11.20
C ARG A 150 12.54 5.81 -10.74
N LEU A 151 12.17 5.68 -9.47
CA LEU A 151 11.14 6.45 -8.80
C LEU A 151 11.60 6.83 -7.39
N ARG A 152 11.51 8.11 -7.07
CA ARG A 152 11.68 8.62 -5.70
C ARG A 152 10.30 8.85 -5.09
N VAL A 153 10.10 8.34 -3.89
CA VAL A 153 8.87 8.49 -3.12
C VAL A 153 9.18 9.21 -1.81
N PHE A 154 8.44 10.27 -1.50
CA PHE A 154 8.56 10.98 -0.23
C PHE A 154 7.31 10.78 0.61
N VAL A 155 7.49 10.30 1.84
CA VAL A 155 6.38 10.09 2.77
C VAL A 155 6.19 11.38 3.58
N CYS A 156 5.17 12.17 3.24
CA CYS A 156 5.06 13.54 3.78
C CYS A 156 4.37 13.61 5.14
N CYS A 157 3.17 13.07 5.27
CA CYS A 157 2.31 13.33 6.42
C CYS A 157 1.68 12.06 6.97
N SER A 158 1.43 12.07 8.27
CA SER A 158 0.47 11.14 8.86
C SER A 158 -0.94 11.55 8.45
N THR A 159 -1.82 10.58 8.18
CA THR A 159 -3.25 10.86 8.00
C THR A 159 -3.77 11.51 9.29
N ALA A 160 -4.49 12.64 9.16
CA ALA A 160 -4.84 13.57 10.25
C ALA A 160 -5.44 12.95 11.53
N SER A 161 -5.91 11.69 11.49
CA SER A 161 -6.37 10.93 12.66
C SER A 161 -5.27 10.37 13.57
N GLN A 162 -3.99 10.49 13.22
CA GLN A 162 -2.85 10.08 14.05
C GLN A 162 -2.01 11.25 14.59
N ALA A 163 -2.33 12.49 14.20
CA ALA A 163 -1.61 13.66 14.72
C ALA A 163 -1.88 13.90 16.21
N ASP A 164 -3.03 13.43 16.72
CA ASP A 164 -3.39 13.54 18.13
C ASP A 164 -2.74 12.47 19.03
N ASP A 165 -2.17 11.40 18.47
CA ASP A 165 -1.51 10.33 19.25
C ASP A 165 0.03 10.48 19.30
N ASP A 166 0.61 11.32 18.44
CA ASP A 166 2.07 11.56 18.38
C ASP A 166 2.54 12.66 19.35
N SER A 167 1.62 13.36 20.04
CA SER A 167 1.99 14.41 21.02
C SER A 167 2.21 13.88 22.45
N SER A 168 1.84 12.64 22.74
CA SER A 168 1.86 12.05 24.09
C SER A 168 2.67 10.76 24.22
N GLN A 169 3.44 10.36 23.21
CA GLN A 169 4.30 9.17 23.32
C GLN A 169 5.68 9.54 23.84
N THR A 170 5.85 9.42 25.16
CA THR A 170 7.17 9.23 25.76
C THR A 170 7.82 7.98 25.15
N PRO A 171 9.13 8.00 24.86
CA PRO A 171 9.82 6.82 24.35
C PRO A 171 9.60 5.65 25.33
N PRO A 172 9.36 4.42 24.84
CA PRO A 172 9.23 3.28 25.73
C PRO A 172 10.51 3.14 26.54
N ASP A 173 10.35 3.14 27.87
CA ASP A 173 11.42 2.91 28.82
C ASP A 173 12.00 1.51 28.52
N TYR A 174 13.16 1.49 27.87
CA TYR A 174 13.91 0.27 27.67
C TYR A 174 14.38 -0.17 29.06
N THR A 175 13.62 -1.02 29.71
CA THR A 175 14.06 -1.70 30.93
C THR A 175 15.15 -2.71 30.55
N VAL A 176 16.35 -2.21 30.28
CA VAL A 176 17.57 -3.01 30.31
C VAL A 176 17.83 -3.31 31.78
N ARG A 177 17.25 -4.42 32.27
CA ARG A 177 17.67 -4.99 33.54
C ARG A 177 19.10 -5.54 33.36
N PRO A 178 20.11 -5.06 34.10
CA PRO A 178 21.46 -5.54 33.92
C PRO A 178 21.60 -6.94 34.54
N ASN A 179 22.43 -7.78 33.92
CA ASN A 179 22.87 -9.11 34.35
C ASN A 179 21.96 -10.31 34.04
N ILE A 180 22.04 -10.83 32.81
CA ILE A 180 21.81 -12.26 32.57
C ILE A 180 22.99 -12.83 31.78
N LYS A 181 23.78 -13.68 32.46
CA LYS A 181 24.77 -14.57 31.86
C LYS A 181 24.01 -15.71 31.20
N ILE A 182 24.19 -15.87 29.89
CA ILE A 182 23.67 -16.98 29.11
C ILE A 182 24.26 -18.28 29.67
N HIS A 183 23.45 -19.12 30.31
CA HIS A 183 23.68 -20.56 30.45
C HIS A 183 22.31 -21.26 30.57
N ASN A 184 22.21 -22.40 29.89
CA ASN A 184 21.14 -23.41 29.91
C ASN A 184 19.92 -23.19 29.00
N ILE A 185 20.02 -23.80 27.82
CA ILE A 185 18.91 -24.24 26.97
C ILE A 185 18.46 -25.57 27.57
N ASP A 186 17.34 -25.61 28.29
CA ASP A 186 16.51 -26.81 28.54
C ASP A 186 15.35 -26.47 29.49
N GLU A 187 14.44 -25.56 29.10
CA GLU A 187 13.06 -25.54 29.64
C GLU A 187 12.21 -24.58 28.78
N PHE A 188 11.61 -25.06 27.69
CA PHE A 188 10.64 -24.28 26.93
C PHE A 188 9.26 -24.93 27.08
N ASN A 189 8.45 -24.38 27.99
CA ASN A 189 7.03 -24.66 28.10
C ASN A 189 6.27 -23.93 26.95
N PRO A 190 5.55 -24.62 26.06
CA PRO A 190 4.87 -23.97 24.94
C PRO A 190 3.43 -23.60 25.34
N GLU A 191 3.26 -22.56 26.16
CA GLU A 191 1.95 -21.87 26.23
C GLU A 191 1.96 -20.72 25.23
N VAL A 192 1.54 -21.05 24.01
CA VAL A 192 1.34 -20.11 22.91
C VAL A 192 0.23 -19.13 23.31
N PRO A 193 0.47 -17.81 23.38
CA PRO A 193 -0.58 -16.83 23.56
C PRO A 193 -1.55 -16.91 22.38
N LYS A 194 -2.84 -17.09 22.69
CA LYS A 194 -3.93 -17.19 21.72
C LYS A 194 -3.93 -15.95 20.82
N LEU A 195 -3.77 -16.18 19.52
CA LEU A 195 -3.85 -15.16 18.48
C LEU A 195 -5.23 -14.48 18.55
N GLU A 196 -5.27 -13.23 19.00
CA GLU A 196 -6.49 -12.43 18.90
C GLU A 196 -6.76 -12.15 17.42
N LYS A 197 -8.04 -12.27 17.05
CA LYS A 197 -8.55 -12.34 15.68
C LYS A 197 -8.00 -11.22 14.80
N SER A 198 -7.57 -11.61 13.61
CA SER A 198 -7.30 -10.73 12.48
C SER A 198 -8.42 -9.70 12.30
N VAL A 199 -8.05 -8.42 12.34
CA VAL A 199 -8.91 -7.33 11.87
C VAL A 199 -9.09 -7.52 10.37
N SER A 200 -10.23 -8.10 10.00
CA SER A 200 -10.66 -8.24 8.61
C SER A 200 -10.82 -6.84 8.03
N GLY A 201 -10.00 -6.49 7.04
CA GLY A 201 -10.17 -5.27 6.27
C GLY A 201 -11.56 -5.28 5.64
N SER A 202 -12.38 -4.28 5.97
CA SER A 202 -13.70 -4.12 5.38
C SER A 202 -13.57 -3.87 3.88
N SER A 203 -14.09 -4.81 3.11
CA SER A 203 -14.36 -4.64 1.68
C SER A 203 -15.53 -3.66 1.49
N PRO A 204 -15.60 -2.86 0.41
CA PRO A 204 -16.60 -1.79 0.22
C PRO A 204 -18.05 -2.28 0.02
N SER A 205 -18.35 -3.56 0.30
CA SER A 205 -19.67 -4.16 0.06
C SER A 205 -20.72 -3.83 1.12
N HIS A 206 -20.30 -3.42 2.32
CA HIS A 206 -21.23 -3.11 3.42
C HIS A 206 -21.98 -1.79 3.22
N ASP A 207 -21.34 -0.78 2.60
CA ASP A 207 -21.96 0.53 2.37
C ASP A 207 -23.11 0.45 1.36
N ARG A 208 -23.01 -0.44 0.37
CA ARG A 208 -24.12 -0.70 -0.57
C ARG A 208 -25.32 -1.37 0.09
N LEU A 209 -25.08 -2.27 1.03
CA LEU A 209 -26.16 -3.00 1.72
C LEU A 209 -26.93 -2.08 2.67
N LEU A 210 -26.23 -1.22 3.41
CA LEU A 210 -26.83 -0.23 4.30
C LEU A 210 -27.64 0.82 3.55
N LEU A 211 -27.14 1.32 2.40
CA LEU A 211 -27.93 2.21 1.54
C LEU A 211 -29.20 1.54 1.00
N THR A 212 -29.12 0.26 0.59
CA THR A 212 -30.30 -0.46 0.10
C THR A 212 -31.34 -0.70 1.19
N VAL A 213 -30.92 -1.01 2.42
CA VAL A 213 -31.83 -1.20 3.56
C VAL A 213 -32.46 0.12 3.99
N ALA A 214 -31.68 1.22 4.00
CA ALA A 214 -32.19 2.55 4.30
C ALA A 214 -33.25 3.00 3.27
N MET A 215 -33.00 2.77 1.97
CA MET A 215 -33.97 3.11 0.91
C MET A 215 -35.25 2.27 1.01
N LEU A 216 -35.15 0.98 1.36
CA LEU A 216 -36.31 0.11 1.57
C LEU A 216 -37.15 0.56 2.78
N LEU A 217 -36.52 0.93 3.90
CA LEU A 217 -37.22 1.41 5.08
C LEU A 217 -37.90 2.76 4.84
N VAL A 218 -37.25 3.68 4.12
CA VAL A 218 -37.86 4.95 3.71
C VAL A 218 -39.05 4.72 2.79
N SER A 219 -38.95 3.78 1.85
CA SER A 219 -40.06 3.44 0.95
C SER A 219 -41.25 2.82 1.69
N ALA A 220 -41.01 1.98 2.70
CA ALA A 220 -42.06 1.35 3.49
C ALA A 220 -42.85 2.37 4.35
N VAL A 221 -42.17 3.41 4.85
CA VAL A 221 -42.80 4.49 5.63
C VAL A 221 -43.57 5.49 4.76
N LEU A 222 -43.19 5.65 3.49
CA LEU A 222 -43.92 6.49 2.53
C LEU A 222 -45.19 5.82 1.97
N LEU A 223 -45.28 4.50 2.07
CA LEU A 223 -46.40 3.68 1.58
C LEU A 223 -47.43 3.32 2.67
N SER A 224 -47.19 3.70 3.93
CA SER A 224 -48.05 3.49 5.10
C SER A 224 -48.70 4.78 5.58
#